data_AF-A0A8B7K9H2-F1
#
_entry.id   AF-A0A8B7K9H2-F1
#
_cell.length_a   1.000
_cell.length_b   1.000
_cell.length_c   1.000
_cell.angle_alpha   90.00
_cell.angle_beta   90.00
_cell.angle_gamma   90.00
#
_symmetry.space_group_name_H-M   'P 1'
#
loop_
_entity.id
_entity.type
_entity.pdbx_description
1 polymer ?
#
loop_
_entity_poly.entity_id
_entity_poly.type
_entity_poly.pdbx_seq_one_letter_code
_entity_poly.pdbx_strand_id
1 'polypeptide(L)'
;MSSGDGQQSQALTKPAFSEVQASAIVDSVFGLKVSKIQPLPSYDDQNFHVCISRTKDTTDGPNECVLKINNTESSKTPDLIEVQSHIMMFLRAAGFPTASVYRTKGDHITSLTSIDSGSEIKSYLVRLLTYLPGRPIAEIPISSQLLYEIGRLAAKLDKTLEHSEGQHAGQIGRKPEWRQGVHPGSQCSNQNFHHPQLSSLHRENFIWNLKNVPLLEKYLYALGQNRKREIVEQVIQLFKDEVMTKLSHFRECINHGDLNDHNILIESSKSACGDAVYQVSGILDFDDMSYGYYVFEVAITIMYMMIESKTPIQVGGHVLAGFESVIPLTPVERGALFLLVCSRFCQSLVLAAYSCHLYPENEEYLMITAKTGWRHLQQMFDMGQKAVEEIWFETAKSYEPGISM
;
A
#
# COMPACT_ATOMS: atom_id res chain seq x y z
N MET A 1 2.75 -0.35 42.09
CA MET A 1 1.57 -0.87 41.39
C MET A 1 1.61 -0.26 40.00
N SER A 2 2.22 -0.98 39.06
CA SER A 2 2.36 -0.57 37.67
C SER A 2 1.41 -1.44 36.86
N SER A 3 0.31 -0.84 36.40
CA SER A 3 -0.63 -1.45 35.48
C SER A 3 0.06 -1.55 34.12
N GLY A 4 0.72 -2.70 33.90
CA GLY A 4 1.13 -3.10 32.57
C GLY A 4 -0.11 -3.55 31.81
N ASP A 5 -0.73 -2.64 31.07
CA ASP A 5 -1.68 -3.01 30.02
C ASP A 5 -0.88 -3.63 28.86
N GLY A 6 -0.59 -4.93 29.03
CA GLY A 6 -0.28 -5.79 27.90
C GLY A 6 -1.52 -5.87 27.04
N GLN A 7 -1.58 -5.06 25.98
CA GLN A 7 -2.43 -5.37 24.83
C GLN A 7 -1.95 -6.70 24.25
N GLN A 8 -2.52 -7.81 24.75
CA GLN A 8 -2.64 -9.02 23.98
C GLN A 8 -3.27 -8.61 22.66
N SER A 9 -2.56 -8.83 21.55
CA SER A 9 -3.06 -8.64 20.20
C SER A 9 -4.40 -9.38 20.10
N GLN A 10 -5.53 -8.65 20.12
CA GLN A 10 -6.81 -9.23 19.77
C GLN A 10 -6.63 -9.79 18.36
N ALA A 11 -6.77 -11.12 18.21
CA ALA A 11 -6.62 -11.77 16.93
C ALA A 11 -7.56 -11.07 15.93
N LEU A 12 -6.99 -10.49 14.87
CA LEU A 12 -7.74 -9.92 13.77
C LEU A 12 -8.69 -11.02 13.27
N THR A 13 -9.99 -10.87 13.52
CA THR A 13 -10.94 -11.87 13.07
C THR A 13 -11.31 -11.55 11.64
N LYS A 14 -10.64 -12.23 10.70
CA LYS A 14 -10.99 -12.17 9.29
C LYS A 14 -12.48 -12.50 9.09
N PRO A 15 -13.21 -11.70 8.30
CA PRO A 15 -14.60 -12.02 7.99
C PRO A 15 -14.73 -13.35 7.23
N ALA A 16 -15.80 -14.10 7.52
CA ALA A 16 -16.06 -15.42 6.92
C ALA A 16 -17.45 -15.47 6.25
N PHE A 17 -17.78 -14.42 5.48
CA PHE A 17 -19.03 -14.37 4.72
C PHE A 17 -18.98 -15.39 3.58
N SER A 18 -20.08 -16.10 3.36
CA SER A 18 -20.29 -16.91 2.15
C SER A 18 -20.60 -16.02 0.95
N GLU A 19 -20.45 -16.56 -0.27
CA GLU A 19 -20.85 -15.90 -1.51
C GLU A 19 -22.33 -15.46 -1.51
N VAL A 20 -23.20 -16.25 -0.88
CA VAL A 20 -24.63 -15.92 -0.74
C VAL A 20 -24.83 -14.71 0.17
N GLN A 21 -24.15 -14.67 1.33
CA GLN A 21 -24.23 -13.53 2.24
C GLN A 21 -23.60 -12.27 1.61
N ALA A 22 -22.45 -12.40 0.96
CA ALA A 22 -21.80 -11.30 0.26
C ALA A 22 -22.69 -10.76 -0.88
N SER A 23 -23.35 -11.62 -1.65
CA SER A 23 -24.32 -11.19 -2.68
C SER A 23 -25.52 -10.45 -2.07
N ALA A 24 -26.01 -10.92 -0.92
CA ALA A 24 -27.09 -10.25 -0.20
C ALA A 24 -26.68 -8.86 0.33
N ILE A 25 -25.42 -8.67 0.73
CA ILE A 25 -24.88 -7.35 1.09
C ILE A 25 -24.92 -6.42 -0.12
N VAL A 26 -24.42 -6.87 -1.28
CA VAL A 26 -24.40 -6.04 -2.50
C VAL A 26 -25.81 -5.58 -2.89
N ASP A 27 -26.81 -6.46 -2.83
CA ASP A 27 -28.20 -6.12 -3.15
C ASP A 27 -28.85 -5.23 -2.08
N SER A 28 -28.71 -5.58 -0.80
CA SER A 28 -29.37 -4.86 0.30
C SER A 28 -28.79 -3.47 0.52
N VAL A 29 -27.45 -3.35 0.56
CA VAL A 29 -26.73 -2.10 0.87
C VAL A 29 -26.57 -1.20 -0.35
N PHE A 30 -26.20 -1.77 -1.51
CA PHE A 30 -25.87 -1.00 -2.71
C PHE A 30 -26.95 -1.03 -3.79
N GLY A 31 -27.94 -1.93 -3.68
CA GLY A 31 -29.07 -1.98 -4.64
C GLY A 31 -28.72 -2.61 -5.98
N LEU A 32 -27.62 -3.36 -6.05
CA LEU A 32 -27.11 -3.96 -7.27
C LEU A 32 -27.39 -5.46 -7.27
N LYS A 33 -27.93 -5.97 -8.38
CA LYS A 33 -28.19 -7.40 -8.54
C LYS A 33 -26.92 -8.12 -8.98
N VAL A 34 -26.48 -9.11 -8.20
CA VAL A 34 -25.29 -9.92 -8.50
C VAL A 34 -25.63 -11.01 -9.52
N SER A 35 -24.84 -11.08 -10.59
CA SER A 35 -24.90 -12.17 -11.58
C SER A 35 -23.91 -13.30 -11.28
N LYS A 36 -22.71 -12.94 -10.81
CA LYS A 36 -21.64 -13.84 -10.39
C LYS A 36 -20.86 -13.18 -9.26
N ILE A 37 -20.41 -13.97 -8.30
CA ILE A 37 -19.51 -13.55 -7.23
C ILE A 37 -18.47 -14.63 -7.03
N GLN A 38 -17.24 -14.24 -6.67
CA GLN A 38 -16.18 -15.18 -6.31
C GLN A 38 -15.22 -14.52 -5.32
N PRO A 39 -14.65 -15.26 -4.36
CA PRO A 39 -13.66 -14.71 -3.43
C PRO A 39 -12.39 -14.26 -4.18
N LEU A 40 -11.76 -13.21 -3.66
CA LEU A 40 -10.43 -12.77 -4.06
C LEU A 40 -9.42 -13.05 -2.94
N PRO A 41 -8.13 -13.24 -3.27
CA PRO A 41 -7.06 -13.27 -2.28
C PRO A 41 -7.13 -12.06 -1.36
N SER A 42 -6.99 -12.32 -0.07
CA SER A 42 -7.07 -11.31 0.99
C SER A 42 -6.44 -11.87 2.25
N TYR A 43 -5.88 -11.01 3.09
CA TYR A 43 -5.21 -11.42 4.32
C TYR A 43 -6.13 -11.24 5.54
N ASP A 44 -6.21 -10.04 6.10
CA ASP A 44 -7.05 -9.73 7.27
C ASP A 44 -8.52 -9.44 6.91
N ASP A 45 -8.74 -8.85 5.74
CA ASP A 45 -10.08 -8.52 5.22
C ASP A 45 -10.65 -9.64 4.36
N GLN A 46 -11.90 -9.51 3.92
CA GLN A 46 -12.50 -10.42 2.94
C GLN A 46 -12.94 -9.66 1.69
N ASN A 47 -12.38 -10.05 0.55
CA ASN A 47 -12.63 -9.41 -0.74
C ASN A 47 -13.38 -10.37 -1.67
N PHE A 48 -14.34 -9.85 -2.43
CA PHE A 48 -15.05 -10.59 -3.48
C PHE A 48 -15.04 -9.82 -4.78
N HIS A 49 -14.73 -10.51 -5.89
CA HIS A 49 -15.02 -10.03 -7.23
C HIS A 49 -16.50 -10.26 -7.54
N VAL A 50 -17.20 -9.21 -7.93
CA VAL A 50 -18.65 -9.20 -8.11
C VAL A 50 -18.96 -8.72 -9.53
N CYS A 51 -19.69 -9.53 -10.30
CA CYS A 51 -20.24 -9.13 -11.60
C CYS A 51 -21.71 -8.74 -11.43
N ILE A 52 -22.08 -7.52 -11.81
CA ILE A 52 -23.43 -6.97 -11.69
C ILE A 52 -24.28 -7.34 -12.91
N SER A 53 -25.54 -7.72 -12.68
CA SER A 53 -26.53 -7.97 -13.72
C SER A 53 -26.96 -6.66 -14.37
N ARG A 54 -26.83 -6.57 -15.71
CA ARG A 54 -27.38 -5.44 -16.47
C ARG A 54 -28.89 -5.56 -16.60
N THR A 55 -29.64 -4.53 -16.24
CA THR A 55 -31.04 -4.36 -16.63
C THR A 55 -31.16 -3.30 -17.72
N LYS A 56 -32.32 -3.19 -18.37
CA LYS A 56 -32.56 -2.17 -19.42
C LYS A 56 -32.33 -0.74 -18.92
N ASP A 57 -32.44 -0.51 -17.61
CA ASP A 57 -32.29 0.80 -16.97
C ASP A 57 -30.88 1.06 -16.39
N THR A 58 -30.00 0.04 -16.34
CA THR A 58 -28.63 0.13 -15.78
C THR A 58 -27.55 -0.18 -16.83
N THR A 59 -27.69 0.41 -18.02
CA THR A 59 -26.75 0.19 -19.13
C THR A 59 -25.45 1.01 -19.01
N ASP A 60 -25.47 2.11 -18.24
CA ASP A 60 -24.30 2.94 -17.96
C ASP A 60 -23.70 2.62 -16.58
N GLY A 61 -22.50 2.02 -16.58
CA GLY A 61 -21.73 1.73 -15.36
C GLY A 61 -20.76 0.54 -15.51
N PRO A 62 -19.77 0.39 -14.61
CA PRO A 62 -18.90 -0.77 -14.60
C PRO A 62 -19.70 -2.03 -14.24
N ASN A 63 -19.48 -3.11 -14.98
CA ASN A 63 -20.13 -4.39 -14.69
C ASN A 63 -19.47 -5.18 -13.57
N GLU A 64 -18.26 -4.77 -13.20
CA GLU A 64 -17.39 -5.51 -12.29
C GLU A 64 -16.98 -4.61 -11.14
N CYS A 65 -17.12 -5.13 -9.93
CA CYS A 65 -16.78 -4.44 -8.70
C CYS A 65 -16.11 -5.39 -7.70
N VAL A 66 -15.50 -4.81 -6.68
CA VAL A 66 -14.90 -5.52 -5.55
C VAL A 66 -15.67 -5.15 -4.30
N LEU A 67 -16.35 -6.13 -3.70
CA LEU A 67 -16.89 -5.97 -2.36
C LEU A 67 -15.74 -6.23 -1.37
N LYS A 68 -15.41 -5.22 -0.56
CA LYS A 68 -14.44 -5.33 0.53
C LYS A 68 -15.18 -5.28 1.85
N ILE A 69 -14.96 -6.31 2.67
CA ILE A 69 -15.49 -6.45 4.03
C ILE A 69 -14.27 -6.35 4.96
N ASN A 70 -14.19 -5.25 5.70
CA ASN A 70 -13.08 -5.00 6.61
C ASN A 70 -13.19 -5.88 7.85
N ASN A 71 -12.06 -6.31 8.42
CA ASN A 71 -12.00 -7.05 9.69
C ASN A 71 -12.59 -6.25 10.87
N THR A 72 -12.79 -6.92 12.01
CA THR A 72 -13.44 -6.33 13.18
C THR A 72 -12.68 -5.15 13.77
N GLU A 73 -11.34 -5.15 13.75
CA GLU A 73 -10.55 -4.05 14.31
C GLU A 73 -10.56 -2.84 13.40
N SER A 74 -10.39 -3.06 12.08
CA SER A 74 -10.45 -1.97 11.09
C SER A 74 -11.86 -1.37 11.01
N SER A 75 -12.89 -2.17 11.27
CA SER A 75 -14.28 -1.69 11.35
C SER A 75 -14.54 -0.74 12.54
N LYS A 76 -13.63 -0.67 13.53
CA LYS A 76 -13.69 0.29 14.64
C LYS A 76 -13.12 1.67 14.29
N THR A 77 -12.51 1.83 13.11
CA THR A 77 -11.90 3.08 12.65
C THR A 77 -12.54 3.59 11.34
N PRO A 78 -13.86 3.88 11.32
CA PRO A 78 -14.57 4.28 10.11
C PRO A 78 -14.00 5.56 9.47
N ASP A 79 -13.51 6.51 10.27
CA ASP A 79 -12.89 7.75 9.80
C ASP A 79 -11.62 7.50 8.95
N LEU A 80 -10.85 6.47 9.30
CA LEU A 80 -9.66 6.07 8.53
C LEU A 80 -10.08 5.48 7.17
N ILE A 81 -11.08 4.60 7.16
CA ILE A 81 -11.58 3.99 5.92
C ILE A 81 -12.21 5.06 5.02
N GLU A 82 -12.88 6.04 5.61
CA GLU A 82 -13.45 7.17 4.89
C GLU A 82 -12.37 8.03 4.22
N VAL A 83 -11.31 8.43 4.92
CA VAL A 83 -10.24 9.24 4.31
C VAL A 83 -9.49 8.46 3.23
N GLN A 84 -9.20 7.17 3.45
CA GLN A 84 -8.59 6.29 2.44
C GLN A 84 -9.44 6.24 1.16
N SER A 85 -10.75 6.08 1.32
CA SER A 85 -11.71 6.04 0.21
C SER A 85 -11.77 7.36 -0.57
N HIS A 86 -11.73 8.49 0.13
CA HIS A 86 -11.66 9.81 -0.51
C HIS A 86 -10.32 10.05 -1.23
N ILE A 87 -9.20 9.59 -0.66
CA ILE A 87 -7.89 9.65 -1.32
C ILE A 87 -7.90 8.86 -2.63
N MET A 88 -8.45 7.63 -2.63
CA MET A 88 -8.58 6.84 -3.85
C MET A 88 -9.36 7.58 -4.95
N MET A 89 -10.48 8.22 -4.59
CA MET A 89 -11.29 9.00 -5.52
C MET A 89 -10.57 10.25 -6.02
N PHE A 90 -9.84 10.96 -5.14
CA PHE A 90 -9.05 12.13 -5.49
C PHE A 90 -7.92 11.78 -6.46
N LEU A 91 -7.17 10.71 -6.19
CA LEU A 91 -6.12 10.20 -7.07
C LEU A 91 -6.68 9.81 -8.45
N ARG A 92 -7.85 9.18 -8.48
CA ARG A 92 -8.52 8.87 -9.75
C ARG A 92 -8.83 10.12 -10.56
N ALA A 93 -9.32 11.17 -9.90
CA ALA A 93 -9.58 12.46 -10.54
C ALA A 93 -8.29 13.15 -11.03
N ALA A 94 -7.15 12.89 -10.36
CA ALA A 94 -5.82 13.30 -10.79
C ALA A 94 -5.21 12.41 -11.90
N GLY A 95 -5.93 11.39 -12.37
CA GLY A 95 -5.53 10.52 -13.49
C GLY A 95 -4.78 9.26 -13.08
N PHE A 96 -4.71 8.92 -11.79
CA PHE A 96 -4.15 7.65 -11.35
C PHE A 96 -5.14 6.51 -11.59
N PRO A 97 -4.64 5.29 -11.88
CA PRO A 97 -5.49 4.12 -12.05
C PRO A 97 -5.90 3.55 -10.69
N THR A 98 -6.74 4.27 -9.95
CA THR A 98 -7.30 3.83 -8.66
C THR A 98 -8.79 3.54 -8.80
N ALA A 99 -9.31 2.70 -7.90
CA ALA A 99 -10.74 2.39 -7.89
C ALA A 99 -11.59 3.58 -7.42
N SER A 100 -12.81 3.68 -7.93
CA SER A 100 -13.87 4.53 -7.36
C SER A 100 -14.72 3.75 -6.37
N VAL A 101 -15.38 4.46 -5.46
CA VAL A 101 -16.30 3.88 -4.48
C VAL A 101 -17.75 4.03 -4.95
N TYR A 102 -18.53 2.95 -4.84
CA TYR A 102 -19.96 2.98 -5.06
C TYR A 102 -20.69 3.52 -3.82
N ARG A 103 -21.70 4.35 -4.06
CA ARG A 103 -22.60 4.83 -3.01
C ARG A 103 -23.54 3.72 -2.55
N THR A 104 -23.82 3.67 -1.26
CA THR A 104 -24.91 2.86 -0.70
C THR A 104 -26.27 3.48 -1.07
N LYS A 105 -27.37 2.76 -0.84
CA LYS A 105 -28.73 3.32 -0.99
C LYS A 105 -28.99 4.55 -0.12
N GLY A 106 -28.23 4.70 0.96
CA GLY A 106 -28.27 5.87 1.86
C GLY A 106 -27.32 6.99 1.45
N ASP A 107 -26.69 6.93 0.28
CA ASP A 107 -25.71 7.90 -0.24
C ASP A 107 -24.41 8.02 0.59
N HIS A 108 -24.08 6.97 1.34
CA HIS A 108 -22.80 6.84 2.05
C HIS A 108 -21.78 6.05 1.21
N ILE A 109 -20.50 6.18 1.51
CA ILE A 109 -19.42 5.43 0.82
C ILE A 109 -19.10 4.08 1.49
N THR A 110 -19.58 3.89 2.72
CA THR A 110 -19.42 2.67 3.53
C THR A 110 -20.75 2.34 4.21
N SER A 111 -20.90 1.10 4.65
CA SER A 111 -22.02 0.68 5.51
C SER A 111 -21.52 -0.27 6.58
N LEU A 112 -22.08 -0.21 7.78
CA LEU A 112 -21.86 -1.23 8.80
C LEU A 112 -22.84 -2.39 8.56
N THR A 113 -22.33 -3.61 8.49
CA THR A 113 -23.12 -4.84 8.38
C THR A 113 -22.81 -5.74 9.57
N SER A 114 -23.85 -6.25 10.22
CA SER A 114 -23.68 -7.16 11.35
C SER A 114 -24.03 -8.59 10.96
N ILE A 115 -23.24 -9.55 11.44
CA ILE A 115 -23.55 -10.98 11.39
C ILE A 115 -23.74 -11.49 12.81
N ASP A 116 -24.82 -12.24 13.01
CA ASP A 116 -25.07 -12.99 14.24
C ASP A 116 -24.52 -14.40 14.07
N SER A 117 -23.45 -14.72 14.81
CA SER A 117 -22.83 -16.05 14.83
C SER A 117 -23.43 -16.95 15.92
N GLY A 118 -24.52 -16.54 16.57
CA GLY A 118 -25.20 -17.25 17.66
C GLY A 118 -24.55 -17.07 19.04
N SER A 119 -23.25 -16.76 19.09
CA SER A 119 -22.51 -16.46 20.33
C SER A 119 -22.18 -14.97 20.52
N GLU A 120 -22.08 -14.21 19.42
CA GLU A 120 -21.74 -12.79 19.41
C GLU A 120 -22.22 -12.16 18.09
N ILE A 121 -22.70 -10.92 18.17
CA ILE A 121 -22.97 -10.10 16.98
C ILE A 121 -21.70 -9.33 16.63
N LYS A 122 -21.08 -9.68 15.50
CA LYS A 122 -19.91 -8.98 14.99
C LYS A 122 -20.33 -8.01 13.89
N SER A 123 -19.76 -6.81 13.92
CA SER A 123 -20.06 -5.76 12.94
C SER A 123 -18.83 -5.49 12.08
N TYR A 124 -19.06 -5.42 10.78
CA TYR A 124 -18.05 -5.27 9.74
C TYR A 124 -18.41 -4.10 8.85
N LEU A 125 -17.44 -3.22 8.61
CA LEU A 125 -17.59 -2.12 7.69
C LEU A 125 -17.36 -2.64 6.26
N VAL A 126 -18.31 -2.35 5.37
CA VAL A 126 -18.30 -2.80 3.98
C VAL A 126 -18.23 -1.61 3.04
N ARG A 127 -17.48 -1.77 1.96
CA ARG A 127 -17.44 -0.84 0.82
C ARG A 127 -17.40 -1.60 -0.48
N LEU A 128 -17.92 -0.97 -1.54
CA LEU A 128 -17.94 -1.53 -2.88
C LEU A 128 -17.11 -0.64 -3.80
N LEU A 129 -16.14 -1.22 -4.48
CA LEU A 129 -15.15 -0.53 -5.29
C LEU A 129 -15.29 -0.93 -6.76
N THR A 130 -14.93 -0.07 -7.71
CA THR A 130 -14.82 -0.47 -9.12
C THR A 130 -13.70 -1.48 -9.29
N TYR A 131 -13.92 -2.54 -10.08
CA TYR A 131 -12.85 -3.47 -10.42
C TYR A 131 -11.81 -2.78 -11.32
N LEU A 132 -10.53 -3.06 -11.09
CA LEU A 132 -9.43 -2.57 -11.91
C LEU A 132 -8.86 -3.76 -12.71
N PRO A 133 -8.72 -3.62 -14.05
CA PRO A 133 -8.12 -4.67 -14.87
C PRO A 133 -6.61 -4.72 -14.67
N GLY A 134 -6.00 -5.81 -15.15
CA GLY A 134 -4.56 -6.01 -15.15
C GLY A 134 -4.14 -7.23 -14.34
N ARG A 135 -2.84 -7.49 -14.34
CA ARG A 135 -2.21 -8.56 -13.55
C ARG A 135 -1.24 -7.97 -12.55
N PRO A 136 -1.12 -8.52 -11.34
CA PRO A 136 -0.09 -8.10 -10.40
C PRO A 136 1.32 -8.20 -10.99
N ILE A 137 2.23 -7.33 -10.53
CA ILE A 137 3.65 -7.39 -10.92
C ILE A 137 4.25 -8.77 -10.64
N ALA A 138 3.87 -9.40 -9.54
CA ALA A 138 4.33 -10.75 -9.16
C ALA A 138 4.09 -11.83 -10.23
N GLU A 139 3.19 -11.57 -11.19
CA GLU A 139 2.82 -12.52 -12.24
C GLU A 139 3.48 -12.21 -13.60
N ILE A 140 4.30 -11.16 -13.71
CA ILE A 140 4.88 -10.72 -14.97
C ILE A 140 6.41 -10.61 -14.92
N PRO A 141 7.10 -10.72 -16.07
CA PRO A 141 8.53 -10.47 -16.11
C PRO A 141 8.85 -8.99 -15.82
N ILE A 142 9.65 -8.76 -14.78
CA ILE A 142 10.14 -7.41 -14.44
C ILE A 142 11.30 -7.01 -15.35
N SER A 143 11.19 -5.82 -15.94
CA SER A 143 12.25 -5.16 -16.70
C SER A 143 12.75 -3.91 -15.98
N SER A 144 13.96 -3.44 -16.31
CA SER A 144 14.51 -2.19 -15.77
C SER A 144 13.64 -0.97 -16.09
N GLN A 145 13.00 -0.93 -17.27
CA GLN A 145 12.06 0.13 -17.62
C GLN A 145 10.81 0.10 -16.75
N LEU A 146 10.26 -1.09 -16.48
CA LEU A 146 9.10 -1.21 -15.59
C LEU A 146 9.44 -0.76 -14.17
N LEU A 147 10.63 -1.14 -13.66
CA LEU A 147 11.12 -0.68 -12.35
C LEU A 147 11.24 0.85 -12.27
N TYR A 148 11.76 1.49 -13.33
CA TYR A 148 11.80 2.94 -13.44
C TYR A 148 10.39 3.55 -13.39
N GLU A 149 9.43 3.03 -14.17
CA GLU A 149 8.06 3.55 -14.15
C GLU A 149 7.36 3.35 -12.80
N ILE A 150 7.65 2.27 -12.08
CA ILE A 150 7.11 2.03 -10.72
C ILE A 150 7.68 3.03 -9.72
N GLY A 151 8.99 3.27 -9.74
CA GLY A 151 9.60 4.31 -8.89
C GLY A 151 9.01 5.69 -9.19
N ARG A 152 8.82 5.99 -10.47
CA ARG A 152 8.18 7.23 -10.92
C ARG A 152 6.71 7.34 -10.50
N LEU A 153 5.97 6.23 -10.50
CA LEU A 153 4.60 6.15 -10.01
C LEU A 153 4.53 6.48 -8.51
N ALA A 154 5.38 5.85 -7.69
CA ALA A 154 5.44 6.08 -6.25
C ALA A 154 5.71 7.55 -5.93
N ALA A 155 6.69 8.18 -6.58
CA ALA A 155 6.97 9.60 -6.38
C ALA A 155 5.80 10.50 -6.83
N LYS A 156 5.13 10.18 -7.94
CA LYS A 156 3.95 10.94 -8.38
C LYS A 156 2.81 10.83 -7.38
N LEU A 157 2.60 9.65 -6.81
CA LEU A 157 1.57 9.40 -5.81
C LEU A 157 1.82 10.27 -4.58
N ASP A 158 3.03 10.18 -4.00
CA ASP A 158 3.39 10.97 -2.82
C ASP A 158 3.31 12.47 -3.10
N LYS A 159 3.79 12.93 -4.26
CA LYS A 159 3.71 14.35 -4.66
C LYS A 159 2.29 14.84 -4.80
N THR A 160 1.38 14.00 -5.29
CA THR A 160 -0.04 14.36 -5.46
C THR A 160 -0.76 14.43 -4.12
N LEU A 161 -0.32 13.64 -3.14
CA LEU A 161 -0.82 13.64 -1.77
C LEU A 161 -0.01 14.56 -0.84
N GLU A 162 0.93 15.33 -1.38
CA GLU A 162 1.71 16.29 -0.62
C GLU A 162 0.78 17.31 0.02
N HIS A 163 0.74 17.31 1.34
CA HIS A 163 -0.03 18.27 2.11
C HIS A 163 0.91 19.38 2.57
N SER A 164 0.66 20.61 2.10
CA SER A 164 1.29 21.79 2.69
C SER A 164 0.60 22.08 4.03
N GLU A 165 1.09 21.51 5.13
CA GLU A 165 0.73 22.03 6.45
C GLU A 165 1.34 23.43 6.61
N GLY A 166 0.48 24.45 6.67
CA GLY A 166 0.86 25.81 7.04
C GLY A 166 0.83 26.85 5.92
N GLN A 167 -0.38 27.31 5.58
CA GLN A 167 -0.58 28.73 5.20
C GLN A 167 -2.00 29.30 5.45
N HIS A 168 -2.99 28.49 5.85
CA HIS A 168 -4.37 28.97 6.06
C HIS A 168 -5.00 28.56 7.40
N ALA A 169 -4.26 28.68 8.50
CA ALA A 169 -4.83 28.63 9.86
C ALA A 169 -5.63 29.91 10.23
N GLY A 170 -6.30 30.53 9.26
CA GLY A 170 -6.90 31.86 9.40
C GLY A 170 -8.06 32.12 8.46
N GLN A 171 -8.94 31.14 8.22
CA GLN A 171 -10.29 31.39 7.67
C GLN A 171 -11.19 30.17 7.90
N ILE A 172 -11.63 29.98 9.15
CA ILE A 172 -12.76 29.11 9.46
C ILE A 172 -14.02 29.83 8.96
N GLY A 173 -14.58 29.38 7.84
CA GLY A 173 -15.87 29.88 7.39
C GLY A 173 -16.18 29.76 5.90
N ARG A 174 -15.98 28.58 5.29
CA ARG A 174 -16.71 28.18 4.06
C ARG A 174 -16.57 26.67 3.83
N LYS A 175 -17.69 25.95 3.80
CA LYS A 175 -17.74 24.56 3.33
C LYS A 175 -17.41 24.55 1.82
N PRO A 176 -16.53 23.66 1.33
CA PRO A 176 -16.39 23.47 -0.12
C PRO A 176 -17.65 22.75 -0.64
N GLU A 177 -18.40 23.42 -1.52
CA GLU A 177 -19.42 22.77 -2.33
C GLU A 177 -18.73 22.05 -3.50
N TRP A 178 -18.81 20.71 -3.53
CA TRP A 178 -18.40 19.93 -4.69
C TRP A 178 -19.42 20.12 -5.83
N ARG A 179 -19.08 20.88 -6.87
CA ARG A 179 -19.86 20.87 -8.12
C ARG A 179 -19.33 19.76 -9.03
N GLN A 180 -20.20 18.80 -9.33
CA GLN A 180 -19.95 17.77 -10.34
C GLN A 180 -19.91 18.39 -11.74
N GLY A 181 -18.97 17.92 -12.57
CA GLY A 181 -18.88 18.23 -13.99
C GLY A 181 -17.50 18.73 -14.41
N VAL A 182 -16.53 17.84 -14.53
CA VAL A 182 -15.28 18.11 -15.25
C VAL A 182 -15.17 17.11 -16.39
N HIS A 183 -15.16 17.63 -17.62
CA HIS A 183 -14.95 16.86 -18.84
C HIS A 183 -13.58 16.17 -18.82
N PRO A 184 -13.44 14.97 -19.43
CA PRO A 184 -12.14 14.33 -19.57
C PRO A 184 -11.29 15.13 -20.57
N GLY A 185 -10.39 15.96 -20.07
CA GLY A 185 -9.50 16.78 -20.92
C GLY A 185 -8.80 17.96 -20.25
N SER A 186 -9.18 18.37 -19.04
CA SER A 186 -8.47 19.43 -18.32
C SER A 186 -7.48 18.84 -17.32
N GLN A 187 -6.19 19.12 -17.51
CA GLN A 187 -5.15 18.93 -16.50
C GLN A 187 -5.53 19.70 -15.22
N CYS A 188 -6.04 19.00 -14.21
CA CYS A 188 -6.19 19.52 -12.86
C CYS A 188 -4.87 19.31 -12.11
N SER A 189 -3.86 20.13 -12.37
CA SER A 189 -2.53 19.96 -11.77
C SER A 189 -2.27 20.83 -10.53
N ASN A 190 -3.30 21.25 -9.77
CA ASN A 190 -3.08 22.15 -8.63
C ASN A 190 -4.17 22.11 -7.52
N GLN A 191 -4.81 20.97 -7.28
CA GLN A 191 -5.70 20.83 -6.13
C GLN A 191 -4.99 20.04 -5.04
N ASN A 192 -4.80 20.64 -3.86
CA ASN A 192 -4.32 19.93 -2.68
C ASN A 192 -5.46 19.07 -2.13
N PHE A 193 -5.12 17.87 -1.65
CA PHE A 193 -6.10 17.02 -0.97
C PHE A 193 -6.43 17.60 0.40
N HIS A 194 -7.72 17.78 0.70
CA HIS A 194 -8.20 18.22 2.00
C HIS A 194 -9.33 17.31 2.47
N HIS A 195 -9.25 16.86 3.72
CA HIS A 195 -10.26 16.00 4.33
C HIS A 195 -10.36 16.27 5.84
N PRO A 196 -11.57 16.35 6.44
CA PRO A 196 -11.72 16.63 7.87
C PRO A 196 -11.10 15.56 8.77
N GLN A 197 -11.05 14.30 8.29
CA GLN A 197 -10.46 13.17 9.01
C GLN A 197 -9.01 12.85 8.61
N LEU A 198 -8.27 13.82 8.05
CA LEU A 198 -6.89 13.58 7.61
C LEU A 198 -5.98 13.14 8.77
N SER A 199 -6.25 13.63 9.98
CA SER A 199 -5.51 13.26 11.19
C SER A 199 -5.58 11.77 11.52
N SER A 200 -6.59 11.05 11.01
CA SER A 200 -6.71 9.59 11.18
C SER A 200 -5.55 8.82 10.53
N LEU A 201 -4.80 9.45 9.62
CA LEU A 201 -3.58 8.89 9.03
C LEU A 201 -2.35 8.97 9.96
N HIS A 202 -2.42 9.72 11.08
CA HIS A 202 -1.38 9.69 12.12
C HIS A 202 -1.54 8.44 13.00
N ARG A 203 -1.06 7.32 12.49
CA ARG A 203 -1.19 6.02 13.15
C ARG A 203 0.07 5.72 13.99
N GLU A 204 0.11 6.23 15.21
CA GLU A 204 1.33 6.26 16.06
C GLU A 204 2.01 4.89 16.21
N ASN A 205 1.27 3.84 16.57
CA ASN A 205 1.80 2.49 16.77
C ASN A 205 1.51 1.52 15.61
N PHE A 206 1.26 2.04 14.41
CA PHE A 206 0.99 1.19 13.26
C PHE A 206 2.26 0.50 12.78
N ILE A 207 2.32 -0.82 12.95
CA ILE A 207 3.54 -1.62 12.79
C ILE A 207 4.13 -1.57 11.38
N TRP A 208 3.30 -1.33 10.36
CA TRP A 208 3.72 -1.25 8.96
C TRP A 208 4.25 0.12 8.55
N ASN A 209 4.08 1.16 9.39
CA ASN A 209 4.78 2.42 9.17
C ASN A 209 6.27 2.23 9.48
N LEU A 210 7.16 2.60 8.56
CA LEU A 210 8.60 2.40 8.72
C LEU A 210 9.20 3.13 9.94
N LYS A 211 8.59 4.20 10.44
CA LYS A 211 9.04 4.85 11.69
C LYS A 211 8.98 3.91 12.90
N ASN A 212 8.15 2.87 12.82
CA ASN A 212 7.82 1.95 13.90
C ASN A 212 8.60 0.62 13.83
N VAL A 213 9.65 0.54 13.02
CA VAL A 213 10.57 -0.62 12.98
C VAL A 213 11.03 -1.09 14.37
N PRO A 214 11.30 -0.22 15.36
CA PRO A 214 11.60 -0.67 16.74
C PRO A 214 10.55 -1.57 17.39
N LEU A 215 9.28 -1.49 17.00
CA LEU A 215 8.23 -2.36 17.54
C LEU A 215 8.44 -3.83 17.19
N LEU A 216 9.26 -4.15 16.18
CA LEU A 216 9.61 -5.53 15.81
C LEU A 216 10.30 -6.30 16.94
N GLU A 217 10.93 -5.61 17.91
CA GLU A 217 11.55 -6.25 19.09
C GLU A 217 10.59 -7.18 19.82
N LYS A 218 9.29 -6.83 19.83
CA LYS A 218 8.24 -7.62 20.47
C LYS A 218 7.99 -8.97 19.79
N TYR A 219 8.41 -9.14 18.55
CA TYR A 219 8.10 -10.29 17.70
C TYR A 219 9.33 -11.16 17.37
N LEU A 220 10.53 -10.74 17.77
CA LEU A 220 11.80 -11.46 17.45
C LEU A 220 11.84 -12.90 17.96
N TYR A 221 11.07 -13.22 19.00
CA TYR A 221 10.96 -14.59 19.50
C TYR A 221 10.44 -15.56 18.42
N ALA A 222 9.65 -15.07 17.45
CA ALA A 222 9.14 -15.88 16.35
C ALA A 222 10.24 -16.40 15.43
N LEU A 223 11.42 -15.78 15.42
CA LEU A 223 12.54 -16.24 14.60
C LEU A 223 13.37 -17.35 15.26
N GLY A 224 13.19 -17.61 16.56
CA GLY A 224 14.10 -18.44 17.35
C GLY A 224 15.49 -17.79 17.52
N GLN A 225 16.50 -18.58 17.88
CA GLN A 225 17.89 -18.09 18.03
C GLN A 225 18.74 -18.53 16.84
N ASN A 226 18.99 -17.61 15.91
CA ASN A 226 19.77 -17.88 14.71
C ASN A 226 20.28 -16.56 14.07
N ARG A 227 21.06 -16.72 12.99
CA ARG A 227 21.63 -15.60 12.22
C ARG A 227 20.58 -14.60 11.70
N LYS A 228 19.37 -15.05 11.35
CA LYS A 228 18.30 -14.15 10.86
C LYS A 228 17.89 -13.17 11.95
N ARG A 229 17.73 -13.66 13.18
CA ARG A 229 17.43 -12.82 14.34
C ARG A 229 18.54 -11.82 14.63
N GLU A 230 19.81 -12.24 14.59
CA GLU A 230 20.96 -11.33 14.78
C GLU A 230 20.96 -10.18 13.78
N ILE A 231 20.70 -10.47 12.50
CA ILE A 231 20.62 -9.45 11.44
C ILE A 231 19.50 -8.46 11.76
N VAL A 232 18.31 -8.95 12.13
CA VAL A 232 17.17 -8.09 12.45
C VAL A 232 17.46 -7.22 13.68
N GLU A 233 18.04 -7.78 14.74
CA GLU A 233 18.44 -7.03 15.94
C GLU A 233 19.43 -5.91 15.59
N GLN A 234 20.41 -6.21 14.74
CA GLN A 234 21.38 -5.22 14.29
C GLN A 234 20.73 -4.11 13.43
N VAL A 235 19.82 -4.47 12.51
CA VAL A 235 19.08 -3.50 11.70
C VAL A 235 18.22 -2.59 12.59
N ILE A 236 17.52 -3.14 13.58
CA ILE A 236 16.72 -2.34 14.54
C ILE A 236 17.62 -1.37 15.31
N GLN A 237 18.78 -1.81 15.77
CA GLN A 237 19.71 -0.94 16.49
C GLN A 237 20.24 0.19 15.60
N LEU A 238 20.70 -0.14 14.39
CA LEU A 238 21.15 0.86 13.42
C LEU A 238 20.02 1.85 13.06
N PHE A 239 18.77 1.37 12.92
CA PHE A 239 17.62 2.22 12.65
C PHE A 239 17.39 3.26 13.76
N LYS A 240 17.47 2.82 15.03
CA LYS A 240 17.37 3.73 16.19
C LYS A 240 18.47 4.77 16.19
N ASP A 241 19.71 4.36 15.91
CA ASP A 241 20.88 5.25 16.01
C ASP A 241 20.99 6.22 14.82
N GLU A 242 20.65 5.75 13.62
CA GLU A 242 20.96 6.47 12.37
C GLU A 242 19.76 7.05 11.63
N VAL A 243 18.56 6.49 11.80
CA VAL A 243 17.34 6.95 11.10
C VAL A 243 16.48 7.78 12.04
N MET A 244 16.15 7.27 13.23
CA MET A 244 15.27 7.97 14.17
C MET A 244 15.83 9.35 14.57
N THR A 245 17.15 9.47 14.70
CA THR A 245 17.84 10.72 15.03
C THR A 245 17.79 11.77 13.92
N LYS A 246 17.41 11.36 12.69
CA LYS A 246 17.39 12.23 11.49
C LYS A 246 15.98 12.49 10.96
N LEU A 247 14.92 11.92 11.54
CA LEU A 247 13.55 12.03 11.04
C LEU A 247 13.07 13.47 10.82
N SER A 248 13.46 14.40 11.70
CA SER A 248 13.13 15.83 11.55
C SER A 248 13.74 16.52 10.33
N HIS A 249 14.69 15.86 9.65
CA HIS A 249 15.32 16.32 8.41
C HIS A 249 14.76 15.63 7.16
N PHE A 250 13.88 14.64 7.33
CA PHE A 250 13.17 14.01 6.23
C PHE A 250 11.91 14.82 5.91
N ARG A 251 11.52 14.84 4.64
CA ARG A 251 10.29 15.50 4.21
C ARG A 251 9.11 14.56 4.36
N GLU A 252 8.12 15.02 5.11
CA GLU A 252 6.90 14.27 5.37
C GLU A 252 5.97 14.24 4.14
N CYS A 253 5.24 13.14 4.00
CA CYS A 253 4.14 13.01 3.05
C CYS A 253 3.15 11.94 3.53
N ILE A 254 2.01 11.83 2.84
CA ILE A 254 1.10 10.71 3.03
C ILE A 254 1.59 9.58 2.14
N ASN A 255 2.02 8.48 2.75
CA ASN A 255 2.41 7.27 2.03
C ASN A 255 1.20 6.39 1.75
N HIS A 256 1.21 5.71 0.61
CA HIS A 256 0.44 4.49 0.41
C HIS A 256 0.88 3.43 1.42
N GLY A 257 2.19 3.27 1.61
CA GLY A 257 2.78 2.42 2.65
C GLY A 257 2.81 0.92 2.34
N ASP A 258 2.32 0.52 1.16
CA ASP A 258 2.23 -0.89 0.73
C ASP A 258 2.20 -1.05 -0.80
N LEU A 259 3.02 -0.26 -1.51
CA LEU A 259 3.24 -0.43 -2.94
C LEU A 259 4.09 -1.68 -3.23
N ASN A 260 3.47 -2.85 -3.04
CA ASN A 260 4.08 -4.15 -3.26
C ASN A 260 3.74 -4.76 -4.64
N ASP A 261 4.38 -5.89 -4.94
CA ASP A 261 4.27 -6.66 -6.16
C ASP A 261 2.88 -7.25 -6.43
N HIS A 262 2.03 -7.35 -5.41
CA HIS A 262 0.62 -7.77 -5.54
C HIS A 262 -0.35 -6.59 -5.72
N ASN A 263 0.01 -5.39 -5.25
CA ASN A 263 -0.87 -4.21 -5.22
C ASN A 263 -0.72 -3.28 -6.42
N ILE A 264 0.25 -3.52 -7.30
CA ILE A 264 0.40 -2.79 -8.56
C ILE A 264 -0.01 -3.71 -9.70
N LEU A 265 -1.05 -3.32 -10.44
CA LEU A 265 -1.54 -4.04 -11.60
C LEU A 265 -0.96 -3.48 -12.89
N ILE A 266 -0.62 -4.38 -13.80
CA ILE A 266 -0.03 -4.08 -15.09
C ILE A 266 -0.88 -4.67 -16.21
N GLU A 267 -1.09 -3.88 -17.26
CA GLU A 267 -1.61 -4.35 -18.54
C GLU A 267 -0.50 -4.34 -19.60
N SER A 268 -0.45 -5.39 -20.40
CA SER A 268 0.44 -5.47 -21.55
C SER A 268 -0.29 -4.97 -22.79
N SER A 269 0.27 -3.96 -23.46
CA SER A 269 -0.13 -3.56 -24.81
C SER A 269 0.94 -3.95 -25.82
N LYS A 270 0.58 -4.07 -27.10
CA LYS A 270 1.58 -4.25 -28.16
C LYS A 270 2.03 -2.87 -28.63
N SER A 271 3.33 -2.62 -28.59
CA SER A 271 3.90 -1.44 -29.25
C SER A 271 3.71 -1.52 -30.77
N ALA A 272 3.87 -0.38 -31.45
CA ALA A 272 3.93 -0.31 -32.91
C ALA A 272 5.04 -1.21 -33.52
N CYS A 273 6.08 -1.53 -32.73
CA CYS A 273 7.19 -2.39 -33.13
C CYS A 273 6.97 -3.88 -32.78
N GLY A 274 5.86 -4.24 -32.15
CA GLY A 274 5.52 -5.63 -31.79
C GLY A 274 5.99 -6.08 -30.40
N ASP A 275 6.81 -5.28 -29.72
CA ASP A 275 7.24 -5.55 -28.35
C ASP A 275 6.11 -5.30 -27.34
N ALA A 276 6.04 -6.12 -26.28
CA ALA A 276 5.10 -5.92 -25.19
C ALA A 276 5.50 -4.69 -24.37
N VAL A 277 4.61 -3.71 -24.30
CA VAL A 277 4.73 -2.52 -23.44
C VAL A 277 3.83 -2.72 -22.24
N TYR A 278 4.45 -2.74 -21.07
CA TYR A 278 3.78 -2.87 -19.79
C TYR A 278 3.44 -1.49 -19.25
N GLN A 279 2.18 -1.27 -18.90
CA GLN A 279 1.70 -0.02 -18.30
C GLN A 279 0.96 -0.33 -17.00
N VAL A 280 1.15 0.53 -15.99
CA VAL A 280 0.39 0.46 -14.76
C VAL A 280 -1.08 0.74 -15.05
N SER A 281 -1.93 -0.22 -14.69
CA SER A 281 -3.39 -0.26 -14.94
C SER A 281 -4.20 -0.24 -13.66
N GLY A 282 -3.56 -0.43 -12.50
CA GLY A 282 -4.21 -0.38 -11.21
C GLY A 282 -3.24 -0.17 -10.04
N ILE A 283 -3.69 0.59 -9.05
CA ILE A 283 -3.10 0.66 -7.71
C ILE A 283 -4.16 0.19 -6.74
N LEU A 284 -3.85 -0.85 -5.97
CA LEU A 284 -4.74 -1.51 -5.03
C LEU A 284 -4.33 -1.25 -3.59
N ASP A 285 -5.28 -1.49 -2.70
CA ASP A 285 -5.12 -1.60 -1.25
C ASP A 285 -4.49 -0.41 -0.51
N PHE A 286 -5.33 0.60 -0.24
CA PHE A 286 -4.96 1.82 0.48
C PHE A 286 -5.09 1.67 2.02
N ASP A 287 -5.11 0.45 2.55
CA ASP A 287 -5.40 0.21 3.98
C ASP A 287 -4.20 0.54 4.90
N ASP A 288 -3.00 0.50 4.36
CA ASP A 288 -1.74 0.78 5.05
C ASP A 288 -1.36 2.27 5.04
N MET A 289 -2.19 3.12 4.43
CA MET A 289 -1.94 4.54 4.36
C MET A 289 -1.67 5.15 5.73
N SER A 290 -0.64 5.98 5.80
CA SER A 290 -0.27 6.74 6.99
C SER A 290 0.65 7.91 6.65
N TYR A 291 0.79 8.85 7.58
CA TYR A 291 1.84 9.86 7.49
C TYR A 291 3.22 9.23 7.68
N GLY A 292 4.08 9.44 6.70
CA GLY A 292 5.47 9.01 6.69
C GLY A 292 6.34 10.00 5.94
N TYR A 293 7.30 9.52 5.15
CA TYR A 293 8.29 10.36 4.48
C TYR A 293 8.49 9.88 3.04
N TYR A 294 8.91 10.75 2.13
CA TYR A 294 9.15 10.35 0.73
C TYR A 294 10.14 9.18 0.61
N VAL A 295 11.19 9.20 1.44
CA VAL A 295 12.19 8.13 1.46
C VAL A 295 11.62 6.79 1.96
N PHE A 296 10.51 6.80 2.71
CA PHE A 296 9.88 5.58 3.18
C PHE A 296 9.17 4.86 2.04
N GLU A 297 8.38 5.56 1.21
CA GLU A 297 7.65 4.93 0.10
C GLU A 297 8.61 4.31 -0.92
N VAL A 298 9.68 5.03 -1.29
CA VAL A 298 10.68 4.50 -2.22
C VAL A 298 11.42 3.29 -1.62
N ALA A 299 11.72 3.29 -0.32
CA ALA A 299 12.34 2.14 0.33
C ALA A 299 11.41 0.91 0.34
N ILE A 300 10.12 1.12 0.61
CA ILE A 300 9.09 0.07 0.57
C ILE A 300 8.99 -0.51 -0.85
N THR A 301 8.87 0.37 -1.84
CA THR A 301 8.77 0.01 -3.25
C THR A 301 10.01 -0.78 -3.72
N ILE A 302 11.22 -0.30 -3.40
CA ILE A 302 12.47 -1.00 -3.73
C ILE A 302 12.45 -2.41 -3.15
N MET A 303 12.13 -2.57 -1.87
CA MET A 303 12.15 -3.86 -1.19
C MET A 303 11.28 -4.89 -1.93
N TYR A 304 10.01 -4.57 -2.22
CA TYR A 304 9.13 -5.52 -2.89
C TYR A 304 9.55 -5.80 -4.33
N MET A 305 10.06 -4.80 -5.05
CA MET A 305 10.58 -5.04 -6.40
C MET A 305 11.85 -5.91 -6.40
N MET A 306 12.62 -5.93 -5.31
CA MET A 306 13.76 -6.84 -5.15
C MET A 306 13.31 -8.30 -5.01
N ILE A 307 12.15 -8.57 -4.42
CA ILE A 307 11.60 -9.93 -4.22
C ILE A 307 11.38 -10.65 -5.54
N GLU A 308 10.86 -9.91 -6.52
CA GLU A 308 10.47 -10.43 -7.84
C GLU A 308 11.63 -10.48 -8.86
N SER A 309 12.77 -9.87 -8.54
CA SER A 309 13.88 -9.74 -9.47
C SER A 309 14.94 -10.83 -9.32
N LYS A 310 15.44 -11.31 -10.47
CA LYS A 310 16.61 -12.21 -10.53
C LYS A 310 17.92 -11.50 -10.21
N THR A 311 17.97 -10.18 -10.40
CA THR A 311 19.10 -9.30 -10.10
C THR A 311 18.68 -8.29 -9.03
N PRO A 312 18.43 -8.75 -7.80
CA PRO A 312 17.75 -7.99 -6.74
C PRO A 312 18.50 -6.71 -6.39
N ILE A 313 19.83 -6.75 -6.29
CA ILE A 313 20.60 -5.57 -5.88
C ILE A 313 20.47 -4.45 -6.91
N GLN A 314 20.46 -4.73 -8.21
CA GLN A 314 20.34 -3.70 -9.26
C GLN A 314 18.97 -3.00 -9.27
N VAL A 315 17.92 -3.63 -8.71
CA VAL A 315 16.56 -3.07 -8.68
C VAL A 315 16.52 -1.69 -8.04
N GLY A 316 17.22 -1.52 -6.93
CA GLY A 316 17.19 -0.28 -6.15
C GLY A 316 17.55 0.93 -7.00
N GLY A 317 18.53 0.81 -7.90
CA GLY A 317 18.93 1.90 -8.78
C GLY A 317 17.89 2.28 -9.83
N HIS A 318 17.23 1.29 -10.44
CA HIS A 318 16.19 1.55 -11.44
C HIS A 318 14.96 2.24 -10.83
N VAL A 319 14.49 1.73 -9.69
CA VAL A 319 13.35 2.32 -8.96
C VAL A 319 13.72 3.71 -8.44
N LEU A 320 14.92 3.88 -7.86
CA LEU A 320 15.39 5.18 -7.37
C LEU A 320 15.47 6.21 -8.50
N ALA A 321 15.98 5.84 -9.69
CA ALA A 321 16.02 6.72 -10.85
C ALA A 321 14.61 7.22 -11.24
N GLY A 322 13.64 6.30 -11.24
CA GLY A 322 12.24 6.62 -11.49
C GLY A 322 11.69 7.62 -10.47
N PHE A 323 11.94 7.34 -9.19
CA PHE A 323 11.46 8.18 -8.09
C PHE A 323 12.09 9.59 -8.13
N GLU A 324 13.42 9.67 -8.22
CA GLU A 324 14.17 10.94 -8.26
C GLU A 324 13.90 11.77 -9.51
N SER A 325 13.37 11.18 -10.60
CA SER A 325 12.90 11.93 -11.77
C SER A 325 11.71 12.85 -11.49
N VAL A 326 11.01 12.65 -10.36
CA VAL A 326 9.84 13.44 -9.93
C VAL A 326 10.11 14.15 -8.61
N ILE A 327 10.69 13.44 -7.64
CA ILE A 327 11.08 13.97 -6.33
C ILE A 327 12.53 13.54 -6.05
N PRO A 328 13.51 14.42 -6.31
CA PRO A 328 14.89 14.18 -5.90
C PRO A 328 14.96 14.02 -4.37
N LEU A 329 15.61 12.96 -3.89
CA LEU A 329 15.83 12.79 -2.45
C LEU A 329 16.89 13.78 -1.97
N THR A 330 16.72 14.29 -0.75
CA THR A 330 17.78 15.06 -0.09
C THR A 330 18.97 14.15 0.24
N PRO A 331 20.18 14.70 0.47
CA PRO A 331 21.32 13.88 0.87
C PRO A 331 21.08 13.08 2.16
N VAL A 332 20.28 13.61 3.10
CA VAL A 332 19.98 12.95 4.37
C VAL A 332 19.01 11.77 4.16
N GLU A 333 17.96 11.97 3.36
CA GLU A 333 17.05 10.90 2.94
C GLU A 333 17.80 9.80 2.17
N ARG A 334 18.56 10.20 1.15
CA ARG A 334 19.30 9.27 0.28
C ARG A 334 20.30 8.44 1.07
N GLY A 335 20.99 9.02 2.06
CA GLY A 335 21.93 8.31 2.94
C GLY A 335 21.28 7.36 3.95
N ALA A 336 19.95 7.40 4.13
CA ALA A 336 19.21 6.46 4.97
C ALA A 336 18.56 5.33 4.16
N LEU A 337 18.56 5.41 2.83
CA LEU A 337 17.79 4.55 1.94
C LEU A 337 18.13 3.06 2.11
N PHE A 338 19.42 2.71 2.16
CA PHE A 338 19.87 1.34 2.36
C PHE A 338 19.27 0.72 3.63
N LEU A 339 19.38 1.43 4.75
CA LEU A 339 18.91 0.95 6.05
C LEU A 339 17.39 0.89 6.12
N LEU A 340 16.69 1.79 5.42
CA LEU A 340 15.23 1.74 5.29
C LEU A 340 14.74 0.54 4.48
N VAL A 341 15.42 0.19 3.39
CA VAL A 341 15.11 -1.03 2.61
C VAL A 341 15.34 -2.28 3.47
N CYS A 342 16.48 -2.36 4.17
CA CYS A 342 16.74 -3.44 5.13
C CYS A 342 15.65 -3.51 6.22
N SER A 343 15.20 -2.37 6.71
CA SER A 343 14.17 -2.26 7.74
C SER A 343 12.80 -2.75 7.25
N ARG A 344 12.41 -2.45 6.00
CA ARG A 344 11.18 -2.99 5.41
C ARG A 344 11.26 -4.51 5.20
N PHE A 345 12.43 -5.04 4.79
CA PHE A 345 12.66 -6.49 4.78
C PHE A 345 12.44 -7.08 6.17
N CYS A 346 13.02 -6.49 7.22
CA CYS A 346 12.85 -6.95 8.59
C CYS A 346 11.37 -6.93 9.02
N GLN A 347 10.62 -5.85 8.72
CA GLN A 347 9.19 -5.77 9.04
C GLN A 347 8.42 -6.92 8.38
N SER A 348 8.54 -7.07 7.06
CA SER A 348 7.81 -8.11 6.32
C SER A 348 8.17 -9.52 6.80
N LEU A 349 9.46 -9.82 6.96
CA LEU A 349 9.93 -11.17 7.29
C LEU A 349 9.66 -11.58 8.74
N VAL A 350 9.80 -10.65 9.70
CA VAL A 350 9.50 -10.91 11.11
C VAL A 350 8.01 -11.11 11.31
N LEU A 351 7.18 -10.23 10.71
CA LEU A 351 5.73 -10.33 10.85
C LEU A 351 5.18 -11.56 10.13
N ALA A 352 5.72 -11.95 8.96
CA ALA A 352 5.39 -13.22 8.32
C ALA A 352 5.67 -14.42 9.24
N ALA A 353 6.87 -14.48 9.84
CA ALA A 353 7.22 -15.57 10.77
C ALA A 353 6.32 -15.60 12.01
N TYR A 354 6.01 -14.43 12.59
CA TYR A 354 5.09 -14.33 13.70
C TYR A 354 3.67 -14.78 13.32
N SER A 355 3.14 -14.31 12.20
CA SER A 355 1.81 -14.66 11.72
C SER A 355 1.67 -16.14 11.40
N CYS A 356 2.73 -16.81 10.90
CA CYS A 356 2.73 -18.25 10.67
C CYS A 356 2.57 -19.05 11.98
N HIS A 357 3.07 -18.53 13.10
CA HIS A 357 2.83 -19.17 14.41
C HIS A 357 1.39 -19.05 14.88
N LEU A 358 0.69 -17.98 14.49
CA LEU A 358 -0.71 -17.76 14.87
C LEU A 358 -1.68 -18.49 13.92
N TYR A 359 -1.36 -18.53 12.63
CA TYR A 359 -2.22 -19.03 11.57
C TYR A 359 -1.43 -19.97 10.64
N PRO A 360 -0.99 -21.14 11.13
CA PRO A 360 -0.16 -22.08 10.36
C PRO A 360 -0.85 -22.57 9.08
N GLU A 361 -2.19 -22.57 9.05
CA GLU A 361 -2.98 -22.91 7.87
C GLU A 361 -2.78 -21.94 6.69
N ASN A 362 -2.28 -20.72 6.94
CA ASN A 362 -2.04 -19.68 5.94
C ASN A 362 -0.55 -19.54 5.57
N GLU A 363 0.31 -20.47 6.00
CA GLU A 363 1.77 -20.37 5.85
C GLU A 363 2.20 -20.12 4.39
N GLU A 364 1.59 -20.80 3.42
CA GLU A 364 1.97 -20.65 2.01
C GLU A 364 1.84 -19.21 1.50
N TYR A 365 0.76 -18.52 1.91
CA TYR A 365 0.51 -17.12 1.57
C TYR A 365 1.42 -16.19 2.37
N LEU A 366 1.52 -16.42 3.68
CA LEU A 366 2.31 -15.60 4.60
C LEU A 366 3.81 -15.61 4.26
N MET A 367 4.30 -16.72 3.73
CA MET A 367 5.72 -16.91 3.43
C MET A 367 6.11 -16.50 2.01
N ILE A 368 5.21 -15.96 1.18
CA ILE A 368 5.51 -15.55 -0.22
C ILE A 368 6.77 -14.70 -0.28
N THR A 369 6.81 -13.59 0.45
CA THR A 369 7.99 -12.71 0.53
C THR A 369 9.20 -13.42 1.14
N ALA A 370 8.98 -14.28 2.13
CA ALA A 370 10.05 -14.99 2.83
C ALA A 370 10.77 -16.06 1.98
N LYS A 371 10.17 -16.51 0.86
CA LYS A 371 10.79 -17.47 -0.08
C LYS A 371 12.15 -16.97 -0.59
N THR A 372 12.29 -15.67 -0.85
CA THR A 372 13.54 -15.06 -1.33
C THR A 372 14.06 -13.95 -0.42
N GLY A 373 13.19 -13.30 0.36
CA GLY A 373 13.53 -12.10 1.12
C GLY A 373 14.67 -12.28 2.12
N TRP A 374 14.75 -13.41 2.83
CA TRP A 374 15.88 -13.66 3.76
C TRP A 374 17.24 -13.69 3.05
N ARG A 375 17.30 -14.29 1.86
CA ARG A 375 18.52 -14.36 1.04
C ARG A 375 18.92 -12.96 0.56
N HIS A 376 17.95 -12.15 0.16
CA HIS A 376 18.19 -10.78 -0.30
C HIS A 376 18.65 -9.86 0.82
N LEU A 377 17.97 -9.89 1.98
CA LEU A 377 18.38 -9.15 3.16
C LEU A 377 19.80 -9.53 3.59
N GLN A 378 20.11 -10.83 3.67
CA GLN A 378 21.44 -11.29 4.01
C GLN A 378 22.49 -10.82 2.99
N GLN A 379 22.19 -10.92 1.69
CA GLN A 379 23.10 -10.44 0.65
C GLN A 379 23.38 -8.95 0.76
N MET A 380 22.35 -8.11 0.95
CA MET A 380 22.53 -6.67 1.15
C MET A 380 23.39 -6.38 2.38
N PHE A 381 23.12 -7.09 3.47
CA PHE A 381 23.81 -6.90 4.74
C PHE A 381 25.29 -7.31 4.66
N ASP A 382 25.58 -8.45 4.02
CA ASP A 382 26.94 -8.97 3.83
C ASP A 382 27.76 -8.10 2.86
N MET A 383 27.13 -7.52 1.83
CA MET A 383 27.78 -6.55 0.93
C MET A 383 28.08 -5.22 1.63
N GLY A 384 27.24 -4.83 2.58
CA GLY A 384 27.33 -3.57 3.31
C GLY A 384 26.82 -2.36 2.53
N GLN A 385 26.44 -1.32 3.27
CA GLN A 385 25.78 -0.12 2.76
C GLN A 385 26.51 0.50 1.57
N LYS A 386 27.81 0.78 1.72
CA LYS A 386 28.61 1.49 0.70
C LYS A 386 28.58 0.80 -0.65
N ALA A 387 28.76 -0.53 -0.69
CA ALA A 387 28.81 -1.28 -1.95
C ALA A 387 27.44 -1.36 -2.62
N VAL A 388 26.36 -1.51 -1.84
CA VAL A 388 24.99 -1.53 -2.37
C VAL A 388 24.58 -0.15 -2.90
N GLU A 389 24.87 0.90 -2.15
CA GLU A 389 24.58 2.28 -2.55
C GLU A 389 25.36 2.71 -3.78
N GLU A 390 26.63 2.29 -3.93
CA GLU A 390 27.41 2.52 -5.14
C GLU A 390 26.70 1.95 -6.37
N ILE A 391 26.25 0.69 -6.30
CA ILE A 391 25.49 0.05 -7.39
C ILE A 391 24.18 0.81 -7.67
N TRP A 392 23.41 1.14 -6.64
CA TRP A 392 22.13 1.85 -6.81
C TRP A 392 22.33 3.22 -7.44
N PHE A 393 23.30 3.98 -6.95
CA PHE A 393 23.51 5.36 -7.37
C PHE A 393 24.18 5.46 -8.74
N GLU A 394 25.07 4.54 -9.10
CA GLU A 394 25.60 4.44 -10.48
C GLU A 394 24.53 4.02 -11.47
N THR A 395 23.72 3.02 -11.11
CA THR A 395 22.58 2.61 -11.93
C THR A 395 21.61 3.77 -12.12
N ALA A 396 21.30 4.53 -11.06
CA ALA A 396 20.40 5.66 -11.16
C ALA A 396 20.95 6.79 -12.06
N LYS A 397 22.25 7.10 -11.96
CA LYS A 397 22.93 8.07 -12.83
C LYS A 397 22.87 7.69 -14.31
N SER A 398 22.82 6.41 -14.65
CA SER A 398 22.72 5.96 -16.06
C SER A 398 21.42 6.39 -16.76
N TYR A 399 20.41 6.84 -16.01
CA TYR A 399 19.16 7.39 -16.55
C TYR A 399 19.21 8.91 -16.75
N GLU A 400 20.26 9.60 -16.32
CA GLU A 400 20.38 11.05 -16.50
C GLU A 400 20.63 11.37 -17.98
N PRO A 401 19.82 12.25 -18.60
CA PRO A 401 20.01 12.61 -20.00
C PRO A 401 21.35 13.35 -20.18
N GLY A 402 22.33 12.67 -20.80
CA GLY A 402 23.64 13.25 -21.13
C GLY A 402 24.85 12.39 -20.77
N ILE A 403 24.68 11.24 -20.11
CA ILE A 403 25.76 10.30 -19.80
C ILE A 403 25.52 8.99 -20.56
N SER A 404 25.55 9.06 -21.90
CA SER A 404 25.92 7.86 -22.65
C SER A 404 27.44 7.76 -22.53
N MET A 405 27.93 6.70 -21.88
CA MET A 405 29.31 6.26 -22.12
C MET A 405 29.43 5.72 -23.55
#